data_AF-A0A9E1XQZ6-F1
#
_entry.id   AF-A0A9E1XQZ6-F1
#
_cell.length_a   1.000
_cell.length_b   1.000
_cell.length_c   1.000
_cell.angle_alpha   90.00
_cell.angle_beta   90.00
_cell.angle_gamma   90.00
#
_symmetry.space_group_name_H-M   'P 1'
#
loop_
_entity.id
_entity.type
_entity.pdbx_description
1 polymer ?
#
loop_
_entity_poly.entity_id
_entity_poly.type
_entity_poly.pdbx_seq_one_letter_code
_entity_poly.pdbx_strand_id
1 'polypeptide(L)'
;MTALLFFDDNALSIRENVIRGVGKPTLIPESVWYDDDRLNTHWGYPGVFFDAADAVWRMVYQARIVDSNAPDRLVKLVAESDDGLDWHGRDTRATVTVPNRQFRHQVADSGSEWCGLYIDAHAPPDTRIKKLGERKVWASPDGIHWKQIGDWRSSKVDAPMIAVWNSLYNKHFVYGRPAEGDRRWTVRQTEDWRAFTDPVL
;
A
#
# COMPACT_ATOMS: atom_id res chain seq x y z
N MET A 1 -27.53 -9.06 16.65
CA MET A 1 -26.39 -8.29 16.10
C MET A 1 -26.61 -8.17 14.61
N THR A 2 -26.65 -6.94 14.10
CA THR A 2 -26.99 -6.65 12.69
C THR A 2 -25.71 -6.57 11.87
N ALA A 3 -25.66 -7.27 10.74
CA ALA A 3 -24.52 -7.34 9.83
C ALA A 3 -24.19 -5.96 9.24
N LEU A 4 -22.91 -5.70 8.98
CA LEU A 4 -22.45 -4.48 8.33
C LEU A 4 -21.51 -4.83 7.18
N LEU A 5 -22.10 -5.38 6.11
CA LEU A 5 -21.51 -5.35 4.79
C LEU A 5 -21.42 -3.88 4.37
N PHE A 6 -20.20 -3.35 4.25
CA PHE A 6 -20.03 -1.94 3.92
C PHE A 6 -20.61 -1.66 2.53
N PHE A 7 -20.31 -2.54 1.56
CA PHE A 7 -20.66 -2.31 0.16
C PHE A 7 -20.45 -3.55 -0.75
N ASP A 8 -21.36 -3.81 -1.70
CA ASP A 8 -21.18 -4.77 -2.82
C ASP A 8 -20.99 -3.98 -4.13
N ASP A 9 -19.82 -4.10 -4.77
CA ASP A 9 -19.49 -3.32 -5.95
C ASP A 9 -19.99 -3.90 -7.28
N ASN A 10 -20.59 -5.09 -7.27
CA ASN A 10 -21.35 -5.56 -8.43
C ASN A 10 -22.49 -4.58 -8.75
N ALA A 11 -23.12 -3.99 -7.74
CA ALA A 11 -24.18 -3.00 -7.92
C ALA A 11 -23.68 -1.68 -8.54
N LEU A 12 -22.40 -1.29 -8.36
CA LEU A 12 -21.82 -0.10 -9.05
C LEU A 12 -21.43 -0.37 -10.49
N SER A 13 -21.29 -1.65 -10.86
CA SER A 13 -21.07 -2.01 -12.26
C SER A 13 -22.32 -1.69 -13.10
N ILE A 14 -23.47 -1.51 -12.44
CA ILE A 14 -24.74 -1.12 -13.04
C ILE A 14 -24.80 0.40 -13.11
N ARG A 15 -24.88 0.94 -14.33
CA ARG A 15 -24.87 2.40 -14.61
C ARG A 15 -26.27 3.01 -14.54
N GLU A 16 -27.06 2.62 -13.54
CA GLU A 16 -28.41 3.15 -13.36
C GLU A 16 -28.37 4.39 -12.46
N ASN A 17 -29.04 5.47 -12.88
CA ASN A 17 -29.13 6.73 -12.13
C ASN A 17 -27.80 7.42 -11.78
N VAL A 18 -26.74 7.18 -12.55
CA VAL A 18 -25.43 7.85 -12.38
C VAL A 18 -25.19 8.86 -13.51
N ILE A 19 -25.01 10.13 -13.17
CA ILE A 19 -24.48 11.16 -14.08
C ILE A 19 -22.98 11.28 -13.84
N ARG A 20 -22.16 10.95 -14.83
CA ARG A 20 -20.70 11.13 -14.75
C ARG A 20 -20.32 12.52 -15.25
N GLY A 21 -19.86 13.38 -14.34
CA GLY A 21 -19.10 14.57 -14.71
C GLY A 21 -17.64 14.19 -14.94
N VAL A 22 -17.09 14.49 -16.11
CA VAL A 22 -15.66 14.33 -16.37
C VAL A 22 -15.03 15.72 -16.30
N GLY A 23 -14.16 15.93 -15.31
CA GLY A 23 -13.34 17.14 -15.25
C GLY A 23 -12.36 17.22 -16.42
N LYS A 24 -11.70 18.37 -16.59
CA LYS A 24 -10.60 18.54 -17.55
C LYS A 24 -9.29 18.72 -16.77
N PRO A 25 -8.76 17.68 -16.10
CA PRO A 25 -7.48 17.80 -15.44
C PRO A 25 -6.40 18.11 -16.47
N THR A 26 -5.48 19.02 -16.12
CA THR A 26 -4.28 19.27 -16.90
C THR A 26 -3.14 18.44 -16.32
N LEU A 27 -2.44 17.70 -17.18
CA LEU A 27 -1.22 16.99 -16.76
C LEU A 27 -0.14 18.01 -16.39
N ILE A 28 0.50 17.82 -15.25
CA ILE A 28 1.77 18.48 -14.92
C ILE A 28 2.87 17.58 -15.51
N PRO A 29 3.55 17.99 -16.60
CA PRO A 29 4.48 17.09 -17.30
C PRO A 29 5.60 16.56 -16.41
N GLU A 30 6.06 17.38 -15.47
CA GLU A 30 7.16 17.07 -14.55
C GLU A 30 6.74 16.07 -13.46
N SER A 31 5.44 15.94 -13.17
CA SER A 31 4.94 15.01 -12.15
C SER A 31 4.90 13.55 -12.61
N VAL A 32 5.32 13.26 -13.84
CA VAL A 32 5.30 11.91 -14.40
C VAL A 32 6.52 11.15 -13.93
N TRP A 33 6.34 10.34 -12.89
CA TRP A 33 7.38 9.44 -12.43
C TRP A 33 7.57 8.26 -13.39
N TYR A 34 8.79 8.16 -13.92
CA TYR A 34 9.31 6.94 -14.54
C TYR A 34 10.42 6.41 -13.65
N ASP A 35 10.26 5.17 -13.20
CA ASP A 35 11.30 4.47 -12.47
C ASP A 35 12.66 4.58 -13.18
N ASP A 36 13.71 4.93 -12.44
CA ASP A 36 15.08 5.12 -12.97
C ASP A 36 15.58 3.88 -13.72
N ASP A 37 15.19 2.69 -13.25
CA ASP A 37 15.55 1.39 -13.83
C ASP A 37 14.47 0.90 -14.84
N ARG A 38 13.51 1.77 -15.22
CA ARG A 38 12.42 1.54 -16.18
C ARG A 38 11.56 0.33 -15.85
N LEU A 39 11.35 0.09 -14.56
CA LEU A 39 10.57 -1.03 -14.08
C LEU A 39 9.07 -0.87 -14.39
N ASN A 40 8.38 -2.01 -14.53
CA ASN A 40 6.94 -2.00 -14.80
C ASN A 40 6.16 -1.69 -13.52
N THR A 41 5.57 -0.49 -13.45
CA THR A 41 4.80 0.01 -12.30
C THR A 41 3.29 -0.24 -12.40
N HIS A 42 2.84 -1.09 -13.33
CA HIS A 42 1.47 -1.59 -13.38
C HIS A 42 1.23 -2.43 -12.11
N TRP A 43 0.41 -1.93 -11.18
CA TRP A 43 0.27 -2.38 -9.77
C TRP A 43 1.30 -1.80 -8.78
N GLY A 44 1.78 -0.58 -9.00
CA GLY A 44 2.76 0.03 -8.10
C GLY A 44 2.24 0.45 -6.73
N TYR A 45 0.92 0.65 -6.58
CA TYR A 45 0.24 1.08 -5.35
C TYR A 45 1.06 2.09 -4.52
N PRO A 46 1.43 3.24 -5.12
CA PRO A 46 2.31 4.20 -4.48
C PRO A 46 1.64 4.75 -3.22
N GLY A 47 2.40 4.81 -2.14
CA GLY A 47 2.06 5.58 -0.96
C GLY A 47 3.03 6.72 -0.81
N VAL A 48 2.52 7.95 -0.80
CA VAL A 48 3.33 9.17 -0.69
C VAL A 48 3.08 9.82 0.66
N PHE A 49 4.15 10.24 1.32
CA PHE A 49 4.10 11.01 2.57
C PHE A 49 5.32 11.92 2.68
N PHE A 50 5.20 12.99 3.45
CA PHE A 50 6.33 13.85 3.76
C PHE A 50 7.07 13.29 4.98
N ASP A 51 8.36 13.02 4.83
CA ASP A 51 9.23 12.71 5.96
C ASP A 51 9.83 13.99 6.52
N ALA A 52 9.38 14.36 7.72
CA ALA A 52 9.85 15.56 8.41
C ALA A 52 11.29 15.45 8.92
N ALA A 53 11.84 14.23 9.10
CA ALA A 53 13.20 14.06 9.59
C ALA A 53 14.23 14.44 8.51
N ASP A 54 13.99 13.98 7.28
CA ASP A 54 14.83 14.26 6.12
C ASP A 54 14.35 15.46 5.28
N ALA A 55 13.20 16.06 5.64
CA ALA A 55 12.54 17.15 4.94
C ALA A 55 12.26 16.86 3.45
N VAL A 56 11.85 15.63 3.14
CA VAL A 56 11.69 15.12 1.78
C VAL A 56 10.34 14.41 1.61
N TRP A 57 9.74 14.48 0.43
CA TRP A 57 8.63 13.62 0.07
C TRP A 57 9.14 12.23 -0.26
N ARG A 58 8.51 11.20 0.31
CA ARG A 58 8.87 9.81 0.09
C ARG A 58 7.71 9.03 -0.49
N MET A 59 8.00 8.31 -1.57
CA MET A 59 7.07 7.40 -2.23
C MET A 59 7.52 5.96 -2.01
N VAL A 60 6.70 5.17 -1.35
CA VAL A 60 6.90 3.72 -1.22
C VAL A 60 5.96 3.03 -2.19
N TYR A 61 6.54 2.34 -3.17
CA TYR A 61 5.82 1.70 -4.25
C TYR A 61 6.38 0.29 -4.50
N GLN A 62 5.82 -0.38 -5.49
CA GLN A 62 6.37 -1.63 -6.00
C GLN A 62 6.43 -1.61 -7.53
N ALA A 63 7.21 -2.51 -8.08
CA ALA A 63 7.23 -2.75 -9.51
C ALA A 63 7.22 -4.26 -9.79
N ARG A 64 6.62 -4.64 -10.92
CA ARG A 64 6.61 -6.01 -11.42
C ARG A 64 7.86 -6.25 -12.24
N ILE A 65 8.58 -7.30 -11.90
CA ILE A 65 9.59 -7.90 -12.78
C ILE A 65 8.90 -9.04 -13.51
N VAL A 66 8.86 -8.92 -14.83
CA VAL A 66 8.39 -9.97 -15.73
C VAL A 66 9.60 -10.73 -16.24
N ASP A 67 9.63 -12.04 -16.00
CA ASP A 67 10.65 -12.96 -16.52
C ASP A 67 9.93 -14.07 -17.28
N SER A 68 10.36 -14.38 -18.50
CA SER A 68 9.73 -15.44 -19.30
C SER A 68 9.98 -16.84 -18.71
N ASN A 69 10.98 -16.99 -17.84
CA ASN A 69 11.43 -18.26 -17.30
C ASN A 69 11.16 -18.44 -15.79
N ALA A 70 10.55 -17.43 -15.14
CA ALA A 70 10.25 -17.46 -13.72
C ALA A 70 8.89 -16.79 -13.43
N PRO A 71 8.21 -17.14 -12.32
CA PRO A 71 7.02 -16.44 -11.91
C PRO A 71 7.28 -14.94 -11.73
N ASP A 72 6.28 -14.13 -12.06
CA ASP A 72 6.33 -12.70 -11.79
C ASP A 72 6.61 -12.43 -10.32
N ARG A 73 7.41 -11.39 -10.08
CA ARG A 73 7.77 -10.96 -8.72
C ARG A 73 7.59 -9.47 -8.58
N LEU A 74 7.21 -9.05 -7.38
CA LEU A 74 7.00 -7.65 -7.05
C LEU A 74 8.12 -7.16 -6.13
N VAL A 75 8.97 -6.27 -6.63
CA VAL A 75 10.02 -5.60 -5.85
C VAL A 75 9.44 -4.42 -5.07
N LYS A 76 9.90 -4.20 -3.85
CA LYS A 76 9.47 -3.09 -2.98
C LYS A 76 10.51 -1.99 -3.03
N LEU A 77 10.08 -0.80 -3.43
CA LEU A 77 10.96 0.27 -3.88
C LEU A 77 10.61 1.58 -3.17
N VAL A 78 11.57 2.50 -3.13
CA VAL A 78 11.39 3.84 -2.60
C VAL A 78 11.96 4.89 -3.55
N ALA A 79 11.21 5.98 -3.71
CA ALA A 79 11.64 7.18 -4.42
C ALA A 79 11.46 8.40 -3.53
N GLU A 80 12.20 9.46 -3.82
CA GLU A 80 12.20 10.71 -3.07
C GLU A 80 12.04 11.91 -3.99
N SER A 81 11.51 13.00 -3.42
CA SER A 81 11.26 14.25 -4.12
C SER A 81 11.31 15.41 -3.13
N ASP A 82 11.93 16.51 -3.52
CA ASP A 82 11.99 17.72 -2.68
C ASP A 82 10.67 18.51 -2.72
N ASP A 83 9.91 18.40 -3.82
CA ASP A 83 8.69 19.18 -4.09
C ASP A 83 7.42 18.33 -4.21
N GLY A 84 7.56 17.00 -4.20
CA GLY A 84 6.49 16.03 -4.39
C GLY A 84 6.08 15.82 -5.85
N LEU A 85 6.81 16.42 -6.80
CA LEU A 85 6.56 16.35 -8.24
C LEU A 85 7.70 15.66 -8.99
N ASP A 86 8.95 16.08 -8.76
CA ASP A 86 10.12 15.48 -9.40
C ASP A 86 10.71 14.38 -8.51
N TRP A 87 10.61 13.14 -8.97
CA TRP A 87 10.95 11.95 -8.19
C TRP A 87 12.24 11.31 -8.68
N HIS A 88 13.00 10.71 -7.77
CA HIS A 88 14.18 9.90 -8.09
C HIS A 88 14.31 8.70 -7.13
N GLY A 89 14.85 7.58 -7.59
CA GLY A 89 15.01 6.39 -6.76
C GLY A 89 16.09 6.59 -5.69
N ARG A 90 15.73 6.49 -4.40
CA ARG A 90 16.70 6.63 -3.29
C ARG A 90 17.57 5.38 -3.20
N ASP A 91 18.89 5.52 -3.30
CA ASP A 91 19.81 4.41 -3.06
C ASP A 91 19.79 3.96 -1.60
N THR A 92 19.41 2.72 -1.33
CA THR A 92 19.31 2.14 0.01
C THR A 92 20.38 1.10 0.30
N ARG A 93 21.37 0.90 -0.60
CA ARG A 93 22.38 -0.16 -0.45
C ARG A 93 23.23 -0.01 0.81
N ALA A 94 23.49 1.22 1.24
CA ALA A 94 24.28 1.51 2.43
C ALA A 94 23.49 1.39 3.74
N THR A 95 22.15 1.42 3.68
CA THR A 95 21.28 1.52 4.87
C THR A 95 20.42 0.29 5.11
N VAL A 96 20.06 -0.44 4.05
CA VAL A 96 19.18 -1.62 4.13
C VAL A 96 19.87 -2.85 3.56
N THR A 97 19.96 -3.91 4.35
CA THR A 97 20.35 -5.24 3.85
C THR A 97 19.13 -5.94 3.27
N VAL A 98 19.14 -6.21 1.96
CA VAL A 98 18.11 -6.98 1.26
C VAL A 98 18.75 -8.25 0.71
N PRO A 99 18.38 -9.46 1.17
CA PRO A 99 19.08 -10.70 0.83
C PRO A 99 19.23 -10.94 -0.68
N ASN A 100 18.16 -10.75 -1.45
CA ASN A 100 18.14 -10.95 -2.90
C ASN A 100 18.00 -9.63 -3.64
N ARG A 101 18.77 -8.60 -3.24
CA ARG A 101 18.68 -7.26 -3.82
C ARG A 101 18.89 -7.30 -5.34
N GLN A 102 18.01 -6.60 -6.04
CA GLN A 102 18.07 -6.46 -7.50
C GLN A 102 18.29 -5.00 -7.92
N PHE A 103 17.74 -4.06 -7.16
CA PHE A 103 17.78 -2.64 -7.47
C PHE A 103 18.36 -1.82 -6.31
N ARG A 104 18.98 -0.69 -6.66
CA ARG A 104 19.61 0.20 -5.66
C ARG A 104 18.61 0.74 -4.65
N HIS A 105 17.37 0.96 -5.08
CA HIS A 105 16.33 1.62 -4.32
C HIS A 105 15.30 0.66 -3.73
N GLN A 106 15.69 -0.61 -3.58
CA GLN A 106 14.88 -1.67 -2.96
C GLN A 106 14.91 -1.62 -1.43
N VAL A 107 13.74 -1.71 -0.79
CA VAL A 107 13.60 -1.60 0.69
C VAL A 107 13.24 -2.92 1.40
N ALA A 108 12.83 -3.94 0.65
CA ALA A 108 12.51 -5.26 1.17
C ALA A 108 12.72 -6.32 0.08
N ASP A 109 12.76 -7.59 0.46
CA ASP A 109 12.88 -8.68 -0.52
C ASP A 109 11.68 -8.71 -1.48
N SER A 110 11.90 -9.24 -2.67
CA SER A 110 10.85 -9.47 -3.67
C SER A 110 9.83 -10.47 -3.12
N GLY A 111 8.55 -10.26 -3.38
CA GLY A 111 7.53 -11.18 -2.89
C GLY A 111 6.11 -10.73 -3.15
N SER A 112 5.22 -11.09 -2.23
CA SER A 112 3.78 -10.78 -2.29
C SER A 112 3.51 -9.30 -2.46
N GLU A 113 2.34 -8.97 -2.97
CA GLU A 113 1.90 -7.60 -3.17
C GLU A 113 1.90 -6.75 -1.88
N TRP A 114 2.34 -5.50 -2.01
CA TRP A 114 2.14 -4.43 -1.04
C TRP A 114 1.12 -3.44 -1.60
N CYS A 115 0.08 -3.14 -0.83
CA CYS A 115 -0.82 -2.05 -1.13
C CYS A 115 -1.27 -1.34 0.15
N GLY A 116 -1.88 -0.17 0.03
CA GLY A 116 -2.40 0.54 1.21
C GLY A 116 -1.30 1.00 2.16
N LEU A 117 -0.64 2.09 1.82
CA LEU A 117 0.17 2.81 2.80
C LEU A 117 -0.77 3.52 3.78
N TYR A 118 -0.50 3.41 5.07
CA TYR A 118 -1.25 4.12 6.10
C TYR A 118 -0.29 4.76 7.10
N ILE A 119 -0.47 6.06 7.33
CA ILE A 119 0.29 6.81 8.34
C ILE A 119 -0.55 6.81 9.63
N ASP A 120 -0.13 5.98 10.59
CA ASP A 120 -0.82 5.76 11.84
C ASP A 120 -0.44 6.82 12.87
N ALA A 121 -1.23 7.89 12.96
CA ALA A 121 -1.01 8.97 13.92
C ALA A 121 -1.08 8.52 15.39
N HIS A 122 -1.63 7.33 15.67
CA HIS A 122 -1.77 6.78 17.02
C HIS A 122 -0.67 5.78 17.37
N ALA A 123 0.19 5.41 16.41
CA ALA A 123 1.32 4.53 16.68
C ALA A 123 2.56 5.28 17.19
N PRO A 124 3.42 4.60 17.96
CA PRO A 124 4.76 5.10 18.26
C PRO A 124 5.53 5.45 16.98
N PRO A 125 6.47 6.42 17.03
CA PRO A 125 7.23 6.84 15.86
C PRO A 125 7.93 5.69 15.10
N ASP A 126 8.42 4.67 15.82
CA ASP A 126 9.17 3.54 15.25
C ASP A 126 8.33 2.58 14.40
N THR A 127 7.01 2.72 14.45
CA THR A 127 6.04 1.87 13.74
C THR A 127 4.97 2.68 13.04
N ARG A 128 5.12 4.00 12.93
CA ARG A 128 4.09 4.92 12.45
C ARG A 128 3.58 4.61 11.06
N ILE A 129 4.47 4.21 10.15
CA ILE A 129 4.11 3.94 8.77
C ILE A 129 3.74 2.47 8.65
N LYS A 130 2.56 2.17 8.10
CA LYS A 130 2.07 0.82 7.86
C LYS A 130 1.95 0.55 6.37
N LYS A 131 2.26 -0.67 5.96
CA LYS A 131 1.93 -1.17 4.63
C LYS A 131 1.18 -2.48 4.80
N LEU A 132 0.05 -2.62 4.11
CA LEU A 132 -0.66 -3.87 4.01
C LEU A 132 -0.13 -4.66 2.83
N GLY A 133 -0.25 -5.97 2.90
CA GLY A 133 -0.09 -6.81 1.73
C GLY A 133 -1.02 -7.99 1.83
N GLU A 134 -0.78 -8.99 1.00
CA GLU A 134 -1.73 -10.08 0.79
C GLU A 134 -2.13 -10.83 2.06
N ARG A 135 -1.36 -10.77 3.14
CA ARG A 135 -1.69 -11.37 4.44
C ARG A 135 -1.05 -10.66 5.61
N LYS A 136 0.11 -10.07 5.35
CA LYS A 136 1.02 -9.53 6.35
C LYS A 136 0.81 -8.03 6.49
N VAL A 137 1.20 -7.53 7.65
CA VAL A 137 1.32 -6.09 7.93
C VAL A 137 2.78 -5.81 8.20
N TRP A 138 3.30 -4.78 7.54
CA TRP A 138 4.64 -4.26 7.80
C TRP A 138 4.53 -2.88 8.42
N ALA A 139 5.49 -2.57 9.28
CA ALA A 139 5.66 -1.25 9.85
C ALA A 139 7.05 -0.70 9.57
N SER A 140 7.14 0.61 9.51
CA SER A 140 8.38 1.35 9.32
C SER A 140 8.35 2.67 10.08
N PRO A 141 9.51 3.15 10.59
CA PRO A 141 9.64 4.51 11.09
C PRO A 141 9.66 5.55 9.96
N ASP A 142 10.25 5.19 8.82
CA ASP A 142 10.70 6.14 7.79
C ASP A 142 10.30 5.72 6.36
N GLY A 143 9.66 4.56 6.16
CA GLY A 143 9.32 4.03 4.84
C GLY A 143 10.50 3.39 4.12
N ILE A 144 11.66 3.26 4.77
CA ILE A 144 12.88 2.62 4.24
C ILE A 144 13.16 1.34 5.01
N HIS A 145 13.10 1.38 6.35
CA HIS A 145 13.38 0.24 7.21
C HIS A 145 12.08 -0.46 7.60
N TRP A 146 11.79 -1.61 6.97
CA TRP A 146 10.53 -2.33 7.17
C TRP A 146 10.70 -3.57 8.03
N LYS A 147 9.75 -3.76 8.96
CA LYS A 147 9.60 -5.00 9.75
C LYS A 147 8.18 -5.54 9.61
N GLN A 148 8.04 -6.85 9.44
CA GLN A 148 6.72 -7.50 9.55
C GLN A 148 6.30 -7.45 11.02
N ILE A 149 5.08 -6.99 11.30
CA ILE A 149 4.56 -6.83 12.67
C ILE A 149 3.36 -7.71 12.99
N GLY A 150 2.75 -8.33 11.98
CA GLY A 150 1.61 -9.21 12.16
C GLY A 150 1.09 -9.77 10.84
N ASP A 151 0.09 -10.62 10.97
CA ASP A 151 -0.74 -11.12 9.88
C ASP A 151 -2.17 -10.64 10.15
N TRP A 152 -2.79 -10.01 9.17
CA TRP A 152 -4.15 -9.48 9.34
C TRP A 152 -5.24 -10.40 8.82
N ARG A 153 -4.84 -11.53 8.20
CA ARG A 153 -5.72 -12.60 7.71
C ARG A 153 -4.95 -13.88 7.36
N SER A 154 -5.70 -14.98 7.18
CA SER A 154 -5.16 -16.30 6.85
C SER A 154 -5.10 -16.61 5.35
N SER A 155 -5.96 -16.01 4.52
CA SER A 155 -6.07 -16.23 3.08
C SER A 155 -5.55 -15.05 2.25
N LYS A 156 -5.18 -15.32 0.99
CA LYS A 156 -4.88 -14.30 -0.02
C LYS A 156 -6.17 -13.59 -0.46
N VAL A 157 -6.08 -12.31 -0.76
CA VAL A 157 -7.16 -11.52 -1.38
C VAL A 157 -6.58 -10.47 -2.31
N ASP A 158 -7.44 -9.96 -3.19
CA ASP A 158 -7.14 -8.88 -4.12
C ASP A 158 -6.95 -7.52 -3.44
N ALA A 159 -5.96 -6.77 -3.91
CA ALA A 159 -5.91 -5.33 -3.72
C ALA A 159 -7.12 -4.62 -4.37
N PRO A 160 -7.42 -3.35 -3.99
CA PRO A 160 -6.73 -2.56 -2.95
C PRO A 160 -7.24 -2.85 -1.54
N MET A 161 -6.36 -2.60 -0.57
CA MET A 161 -6.61 -2.74 0.86
C MET A 161 -6.29 -1.37 1.48
N ILE A 162 -7.20 -0.83 2.27
CA ILE A 162 -7.13 0.55 2.78
C ILE A 162 -7.33 0.50 4.27
N ALA A 163 -6.54 1.26 5.03
CA ALA A 163 -6.74 1.43 6.45
C ALA A 163 -7.07 2.88 6.80
N VAL A 164 -7.91 3.07 7.81
CA VAL A 164 -8.27 4.36 8.37
C VAL A 164 -8.38 4.26 9.89
N TRP A 165 -8.25 5.38 10.58
CA TRP A 165 -8.64 5.47 11.98
C TRP A 165 -10.13 5.81 12.09
N ASN A 166 -10.84 5.11 12.96
CA ASN A 166 -12.21 5.42 13.31
C ASN A 166 -12.28 5.98 14.75
N SER A 167 -12.48 7.29 14.86
CA SER A 167 -12.52 7.99 16.16
C SER A 167 -13.74 7.64 17.01
N LEU A 168 -14.85 7.21 16.41
CA LEU A 168 -16.04 6.80 17.16
C LEU A 168 -15.80 5.50 17.93
N TYR A 169 -15.04 4.57 17.34
CA TYR A 169 -14.73 3.28 17.96
C TYR A 169 -13.35 3.23 18.61
N ASN A 170 -12.53 4.26 18.42
CA ASN A 170 -11.13 4.30 18.86
C ASN A 170 -10.33 3.08 18.35
N LYS A 171 -10.52 2.74 17.08
CA LYS A 171 -9.93 1.56 16.41
C LYS A 171 -9.52 1.88 14.99
N HIS A 172 -8.54 1.14 14.48
CA HIS A 172 -8.22 1.14 13.05
C HIS A 172 -9.17 0.21 12.31
N PHE A 173 -9.68 0.68 11.19
CA PHE A 173 -10.54 -0.07 10.29
C PHE A 173 -9.73 -0.39 9.04
N VAL A 174 -9.66 -1.66 8.68
CA VAL A 174 -9.06 -2.15 7.44
C VAL A 174 -10.16 -2.63 6.52
N TYR A 175 -10.26 -1.96 5.37
CA TYR A 175 -11.16 -2.27 4.28
C TYR A 175 -10.45 -3.12 3.24
N GLY A 176 -11.08 -4.21 2.82
CA GLY A 176 -10.56 -5.07 1.77
C GLY A 176 -11.53 -6.19 1.40
N ARG A 177 -11.15 -7.01 0.43
CA ARG A 177 -11.94 -8.20 0.05
C ARG A 177 -11.80 -9.30 1.09
N PRO A 178 -12.80 -10.19 1.24
CA PRO A 178 -12.68 -11.37 2.09
C PRO A 178 -11.84 -12.49 1.46
N ALA A 179 -11.79 -12.57 0.12
CA ALA A 179 -11.08 -13.58 -0.66
C ALA A 179 -10.70 -13.04 -2.05
N GLU A 180 -9.73 -13.67 -2.71
CA GLU A 180 -9.40 -13.43 -4.13
C GLU A 180 -10.62 -13.72 -5.02
N GLY A 181 -10.93 -12.79 -5.93
CA GLY A 181 -12.10 -12.85 -6.80
C GLY A 181 -13.43 -12.44 -6.15
N ASP A 182 -13.50 -12.29 -4.82
CA ASP A 182 -14.72 -11.85 -4.13
C ASP A 182 -14.91 -10.34 -4.30
N ARG A 183 -16.11 -9.95 -4.75
CA ARG A 183 -16.48 -8.57 -5.08
C ARG A 183 -17.16 -7.82 -3.94
N ARG A 184 -17.25 -8.42 -2.75
CA ARG A 184 -17.73 -7.72 -1.55
C ARG A 184 -16.59 -6.99 -0.86
N TRP A 185 -16.91 -5.86 -0.23
CA TRP A 185 -16.00 -5.16 0.68
C TRP A 185 -16.34 -5.49 2.13
N THR A 186 -15.30 -5.84 2.88
CA THR A 186 -15.41 -6.16 4.31
C THR A 186 -14.61 -5.17 5.13
N VAL A 187 -15.01 -5.04 6.39
CA VAL A 187 -14.30 -4.23 7.39
C VAL A 187 -13.77 -5.17 8.45
N ARG A 188 -12.47 -5.03 8.75
CA ARG A 188 -11.84 -5.62 9.93
C ARG A 188 -11.40 -4.52 10.85
N GLN A 189 -11.52 -4.73 12.15
CA GLN A 189 -11.09 -3.78 13.16
C GLN A 189 -9.83 -4.31 13.84
N THR A 190 -8.91 -3.41 14.17
CA THR A 190 -7.72 -3.72 14.98
C THR A 190 -7.39 -2.55 15.90
N GLU A 191 -6.78 -2.85 17.04
CA GLU A 191 -6.22 -1.87 17.98
C GLU A 191 -4.69 -1.84 17.91
N ASP A 192 -4.06 -2.94 17.48
CA ASP A 192 -2.62 -3.19 17.67
C ASP A 192 -1.91 -3.69 16.41
N TRP A 193 -2.63 -3.85 15.29
CA TRP A 193 -2.15 -4.39 14.02
C TRP A 193 -1.68 -5.85 14.09
N ARG A 194 -2.10 -6.59 15.12
CA ARG A 194 -1.81 -8.02 15.31
C ARG A 194 -3.10 -8.83 15.40
N ALA A 195 -4.05 -8.35 16.19
CA ALA A 195 -5.37 -8.94 16.32
C ALA A 195 -6.36 -8.19 15.42
N PHE A 196 -7.04 -8.92 14.56
CA PHE A 196 -8.07 -8.39 13.68
C PHE A 196 -9.37 -9.12 13.93
N THR A 197 -10.47 -8.39 13.93
CA THR A 197 -11.79 -9.02 13.92
C THR A 197 -11.96 -9.81 12.63
N ASP A 198 -12.72 -10.90 12.70
CA ASP A 198 -13.19 -11.56 11.50
C ASP A 198 -14.09 -10.62 10.67
N PRO A 199 -14.06 -10.74 9.34
CA PRO A 199 -14.95 -9.99 8.49
C PRO A 199 -16.36 -10.51 8.74
N VAL A 200 -17.28 -9.61 9.12
CA VAL A 200 -18.69 -9.95 9.22
C VAL A 200 -19.28 -9.82 7.82
N LEU A 201 -19.56 -10.97 7.19
CA LEU A 201 -20.24 -11.07 5.90
C LEU A 201 -21.76 -10.87 6.03
#